data_AF-A0A0B7K6R0-F1
#
_entry.id   AF-A0A0B7K6R0-F1
#
_cell.length_a   1.000
_cell.length_b   1.000
_cell.length_c   1.000
_cell.angle_alpha   90.00
_cell.angle_beta   90.00
_cell.angle_gamma   90.00
#
_symmetry.space_group_name_H-M   'P 1'
#
loop_
_entity.id
_entity.type
_entity.pdbx_description
1 polymer ?
#
loop_
_entity_poly.entity_id
_entity_poly.type
_entity_poly.pdbx_seq_one_letter_code
_entity_poly.pdbx_strand_id
1 'polypeptide(L)'
;MYENSLRAYTRQSFEKNTFESSQLYEAFDKVSSQKDYSWRSGEVPRDAREIGTVTKKNRMICSPYLLLMNAFNAVNLAAACLITSVEQAEKLGIPEEKWVYILGGAGTHEREHFWERSNFHSSPAMEQALDAALEVSGVTKDEIDAFDIYS
;
A
#
# COMPACT_ATOMS: atom_id res chain seq x y z
N MET A 1 4.32 -14.47 8.53
CA MET A 1 4.49 -15.67 7.67
C MET A 1 5.02 -15.27 6.30
N TYR A 2 4.28 -14.46 5.53
CA TYR A 2 4.68 -14.07 4.17
C TYR A 2 6.06 -13.39 4.11
N GLU A 3 6.26 -12.34 4.92
CA GLU A 3 7.56 -11.66 5.05
C GLU A 3 8.71 -12.60 5.40
N ASN A 4 8.51 -13.50 6.38
CA ASN A 4 9.52 -14.47 6.76
C ASN A 4 9.83 -15.47 5.65
N SER A 5 8.84 -15.85 4.84
CA SER A 5 9.05 -16.67 3.65
C SER A 5 9.84 -15.93 2.59
N LEU A 6 9.55 -14.64 2.37
CA LEU A 6 10.28 -13.81 1.43
C LEU A 6 11.73 -13.65 1.87
N ARG A 7 11.97 -13.36 3.15
CA ARG A 7 13.30 -13.33 3.76
C ARG A 7 14.08 -14.62 3.52
N ALA A 8 13.44 -15.77 3.76
CA ALA A 8 14.07 -17.08 3.57
C ALA A 8 14.40 -17.34 2.10
N TYR A 9 13.46 -17.02 1.19
CA TYR A 9 13.63 -17.16 -0.25
C TYR A 9 14.78 -16.29 -0.78
N THR A 10 14.88 -15.04 -0.32
CA THR A 10 15.94 -14.09 -0.69
C THR A 10 17.23 -14.26 0.12
N ARG A 11 17.27 -15.23 1.07
CA ARG A 11 18.39 -15.52 1.96
C ARG A 11 18.87 -14.30 2.76
N GLN A 12 17.95 -13.42 3.12
CA GLN A 12 18.26 -12.24 3.92
C GLN A 12 18.45 -12.59 5.40
N SER A 13 19.45 -11.97 6.03
CA SER A 13 19.57 -11.93 7.48
C SER A 13 18.38 -11.21 8.10
N PHE A 14 18.08 -11.50 9.37
CA PHE A 14 16.98 -10.84 10.08
C PHE A 14 17.17 -9.31 10.14
N GLU A 15 18.38 -8.87 10.45
CA GLU A 15 18.76 -7.47 10.57
C GLU A 15 18.52 -6.71 9.27
N LYS A 16 18.96 -7.29 8.14
CA LYS A 16 18.74 -6.71 6.80
C LYS A 16 17.25 -6.61 6.47
N ASN A 17 16.46 -7.65 6.72
CA ASN A 17 15.02 -7.63 6.46
C ASN A 17 14.31 -6.56 7.29
N THR A 18 14.61 -6.48 8.59
CA THR A 18 14.02 -5.46 9.47
C THR A 18 14.41 -4.06 9.02
N PHE A 19 15.68 -3.86 8.63
CA PHE A 19 16.14 -2.55 8.14
C PHE A 19 15.45 -2.17 6.82
N GLU A 20 15.34 -3.09 5.87
CA GLU A 20 14.64 -2.87 4.60
C GLU A 20 13.17 -2.50 4.80
N SER A 21 12.44 -3.26 5.64
CA SER A 21 11.07 -2.88 6.02
C SER A 21 11.03 -1.49 6.68
N SER A 22 11.98 -1.19 7.57
CA SER A 22 12.02 0.12 8.25
C SER A 22 12.20 1.29 7.29
N GLN A 23 12.99 1.13 6.23
CA GLN A 23 13.17 2.16 5.21
C GLN A 23 11.89 2.41 4.39
N LEU A 24 11.14 1.34 4.10
CA LEU A 24 9.84 1.47 3.45
C LEU A 24 8.86 2.26 4.34
N TYR A 25 8.78 1.92 5.62
CA TYR A 25 7.91 2.62 6.56
C TYR A 25 8.36 4.06 6.86
N GLU A 26 9.66 4.37 6.83
CA GLU A 26 10.18 5.75 6.91
C GLU A 26 9.64 6.59 5.74
N ALA A 27 9.66 6.04 4.51
CA ALA A 27 9.12 6.72 3.34
C ALA A 27 7.61 7.00 3.49
N PHE A 28 6.85 6.04 4.01
CA PHE A 28 5.42 6.23 4.29
C PHE A 28 5.15 7.23 5.42
N ASP A 29 5.89 7.16 6.53
CA ASP A 29 5.73 8.08 7.66
C ASP A 29 5.96 9.51 7.19
N LYS A 30 7.01 9.75 6.38
CA LYS A 30 7.30 11.05 5.77
C LYS A 30 6.14 11.59 4.91
N VAL A 31 5.53 10.76 4.07
CA VAL A 31 4.37 11.18 3.27
C VAL A 31 3.18 11.46 4.20
N SER A 32 2.90 10.55 5.14
CA SER A 32 1.75 10.64 6.02
C SER A 32 1.78 11.87 6.95
N SER A 33 2.96 12.27 7.44
CA SER A 33 3.13 13.47 8.28
C SER A 33 2.78 14.77 7.56
N GLN A 34 2.77 14.77 6.23
CA GLN A 34 2.49 15.93 5.39
C GLN A 34 1.04 16.00 4.92
N LYS A 35 0.19 15.01 5.23
CA LYS A 35 -1.20 14.98 4.79
C LYS A 35 -2.13 15.37 5.93
N ASP A 36 -2.96 16.40 5.72
CA ASP A 36 -3.87 16.92 6.73
C ASP A 36 -4.86 15.88 7.29
N TYR A 37 -5.27 14.93 6.45
CA TYR A 37 -6.19 13.84 6.81
C TYR A 37 -5.50 12.62 7.45
N SER A 38 -4.17 12.64 7.56
CA SER A 38 -3.42 11.57 8.22
C SER A 38 -3.58 11.67 9.74
N TRP A 39 -3.65 10.51 10.40
CA TRP A 39 -3.57 10.42 11.86
C TRP A 39 -2.31 11.07 12.44
N ARG A 40 -1.21 11.07 11.66
CA ARG A 40 0.10 11.62 12.05
C ARG A 40 0.38 13.00 11.48
N SER A 41 -0.64 13.70 10.98
CA SER A 41 -0.47 15.02 10.38
C SER A 41 0.30 15.98 11.29
N GLY A 42 1.36 16.58 10.76
CA GLY A 42 2.21 17.54 11.48
C GLY A 42 3.22 16.92 12.47
N GLU A 43 3.23 15.59 12.68
CA GLU A 43 4.28 14.94 13.46
C GLU A 43 5.61 14.96 12.71
N VAL A 44 6.73 15.07 13.45
CA VAL A 44 8.07 14.87 12.87
C VAL A 44 8.18 13.43 12.35
N PRO A 45 8.49 13.21 11.06
CA PRO A 45 8.67 11.88 10.50
C PRO A 45 9.79 11.12 11.21
N ARG A 46 9.56 9.83 11.43
CA ARG A 46 10.53 8.92 12.06
C ARG A 46 11.47 8.36 11.02
N ASP A 47 12.74 8.22 11.38
CA ASP A 47 13.71 7.54 10.52
C ASP A 47 13.62 6.01 10.62
N ALA A 48 14.25 5.28 9.69
CA ALA A 48 14.29 3.82 9.69
C ALA A 48 14.87 3.23 10.99
N ARG A 49 15.80 3.94 11.66
CA ARG A 49 16.39 3.45 12.90
C ARG A 49 15.37 3.50 14.03
N GLU A 50 14.63 4.59 14.16
CA GLU A 50 13.55 4.73 15.14
C GLU A 50 12.46 3.67 14.92
N ILE A 51 12.06 3.45 13.66
CA ILE A 51 11.03 2.48 13.27
C ILE A 51 11.48 1.04 13.52
N GLY A 52 12.74 0.72 13.21
CA GLY A 52 13.30 -0.63 13.36
C GLY A 52 13.81 -0.99 14.76
N THR A 53 13.87 -0.03 15.69
CA THR A 53 14.41 -0.26 17.05
C THR A 53 13.31 -0.66 18.04
N VAL A 54 13.52 -1.80 18.71
CA VAL A 54 12.65 -2.24 19.80
C VAL A 54 12.77 -1.28 20.98
N THR A 55 11.65 -0.70 21.41
CA THR A 55 11.58 0.12 22.62
C THR A 55 10.33 -0.21 23.43
N LYS A 56 10.18 0.36 24.63
CA LYS A 56 8.93 0.27 25.39
C LYS A 56 7.72 0.82 24.61
N LYS A 57 7.93 1.80 23.73
CA LYS A 57 6.89 2.43 22.90
C LYS A 57 6.74 1.78 21.51
N ASN A 58 7.77 1.07 21.03
CA ASN A 58 7.80 0.36 19.76
C ASN A 58 8.14 -1.12 20.01
N ARG A 59 7.23 -1.82 20.68
CA ARG A 59 7.41 -3.23 21.06
C ARG A 59 7.20 -4.16 19.85
N MET A 60 7.71 -5.38 19.95
CA MET A 60 7.38 -6.46 19.02
C MET A 60 5.89 -6.79 19.10
N ILE A 61 5.22 -6.87 17.93
CA ILE A 61 3.81 -7.29 17.84
C ILE A 61 3.74 -8.72 17.30
N CYS A 62 4.34 -8.95 16.14
CA CYS A 62 4.45 -10.26 15.52
C CYS A 62 5.71 -10.25 14.65
N SER A 63 6.59 -11.23 14.83
CA SER A 63 7.84 -11.27 14.08
C SER A 63 7.58 -11.29 12.55
N PRO A 64 8.19 -10.39 11.77
CA PRO A 64 9.32 -9.50 12.13
C PRO A 64 8.94 -8.04 12.49
N TYR A 65 7.66 -7.71 12.59
CA TYR A 65 7.18 -6.33 12.67
C TYR A 65 7.01 -5.81 14.10
N LEU A 66 7.59 -4.62 14.33
CA LEU A 66 7.35 -3.82 15.52
C LEU A 66 6.08 -2.99 15.38
N LEU A 67 5.60 -2.41 16.48
CA LEU A 67 4.35 -1.64 16.52
C LEU A 67 4.25 -0.57 15.42
N LEU A 68 5.33 0.16 15.13
CA LEU A 68 5.34 1.22 14.11
C LEU A 68 5.23 0.71 12.67
N MET A 69 5.41 -0.58 12.44
CA MET A 69 5.24 -1.25 11.13
C MET A 69 3.90 -2.01 11.03
N ASN A 70 2.93 -1.68 11.89
CA ASN A 70 1.62 -2.30 11.87
C ASN A 70 0.56 -1.21 11.72
N ALA A 71 -0.55 -1.55 11.04
CA ALA A 71 -1.66 -0.63 10.84
C ALA A 71 -2.29 -0.18 12.16
N PHE A 72 -2.62 1.11 12.23
CA PHE A 72 -3.43 1.70 13.30
C PHE A 72 -4.84 1.95 12.78
N ASN A 73 -5.82 1.20 13.28
CA ASN A 73 -7.20 1.22 12.79
C ASN A 73 -8.16 2.07 13.64
N ALA A 74 -7.68 2.68 14.72
CA ALA A 74 -8.51 3.50 15.62
C ALA A 74 -8.61 4.96 15.12
N VAL A 75 -9.24 5.16 13.96
CA VAL A 75 -9.44 6.49 13.35
C VAL A 75 -10.93 6.80 13.16
N ASN A 76 -11.28 8.09 13.09
CA ASN A 76 -12.61 8.54 12.70
C ASN A 76 -12.49 9.35 11.40
N LEU A 77 -12.53 8.63 10.27
CA LEU A 77 -12.35 9.18 8.93
C LEU A 77 -13.33 8.51 7.96
N ALA A 78 -13.81 9.26 6.98
CA ALA A 78 -14.63 8.76 5.89
C ALA A 78 -14.20 9.39 4.57
N ALA A 79 -14.43 8.65 3.47
CA ALA A 79 -14.20 9.12 2.12
C ALA A 79 -15.38 8.73 1.22
N ALA A 80 -15.63 9.53 0.19
CA ALA A 80 -16.65 9.25 -0.82
C ALA A 80 -16.12 9.65 -2.20
N CYS A 81 -16.46 8.86 -3.22
CA CYS A 81 -16.23 9.18 -4.62
C CYS A 81 -17.58 9.25 -5.33
N LEU A 82 -17.80 10.28 -6.13
CA LEU A 82 -18.98 10.41 -6.99
C LEU A 82 -18.62 9.94 -8.39
N ILE A 83 -19.35 8.95 -8.88
CA ILE A 83 -19.19 8.40 -10.22
C ILE A 83 -20.47 8.69 -10.99
N THR A 84 -20.31 9.17 -12.22
CA THR A 84 -21.43 9.51 -13.09
C THR A 84 -21.05 9.37 -14.56
N SER A 85 -22.02 9.35 -15.46
CA SER A 85 -21.76 9.39 -16.89
C SER A 85 -21.40 10.82 -17.33
N VAL A 86 -20.67 10.95 -18.45
CA VAL A 86 -20.39 12.24 -19.09
C VAL A 86 -21.69 13.02 -19.33
N GLU A 87 -22.70 12.38 -19.90
CA GLU A 87 -24.01 13.00 -20.16
C GLU A 87 -24.64 13.60 -18.89
N GLN A 88 -24.55 12.88 -17.76
CA GLN A 88 -25.12 13.37 -16.51
C GLN A 88 -24.26 14.48 -15.89
N ALA A 89 -22.94 14.42 -16.02
CA ALA A 89 -22.04 15.49 -15.61
C ALA A 89 -22.30 16.79 -16.40
N GLU A 90 -22.50 16.70 -17.72
CA GLU A 90 -22.87 17.81 -18.59
C GLU A 90 -24.23 18.41 -18.19
N LYS A 91 -25.25 17.58 -17.99
CA LYS A 91 -26.59 18.03 -17.55
C LYS A 91 -26.55 18.78 -16.22
N LEU A 92 -25.68 18.36 -15.30
CA LEU A 92 -25.49 18.99 -14.00
C LEU A 92 -24.53 20.19 -14.05
N GLY A 93 -23.90 20.47 -15.19
CA GLY A 93 -22.94 21.56 -15.36
C GLY A 93 -21.63 21.35 -14.58
N ILE A 94 -21.21 20.10 -14.38
CA ILE A 94 -19.93 19.79 -13.73
C ILE A 94 -18.80 20.13 -14.71
N PRO A 95 -17.86 21.03 -14.37
CA PRO A 95 -16.79 21.42 -15.28
C PRO A 95 -15.88 20.24 -15.67
N GLU A 96 -15.56 20.12 -16.97
CA GLU A 96 -14.79 19.01 -17.54
C GLU A 96 -13.37 18.91 -16.95
N GLU A 97 -12.77 20.03 -16.55
CA GLU A 97 -11.46 20.05 -15.89
C GLU A 97 -11.41 19.33 -14.53
N LYS A 98 -12.58 18.96 -13.98
CA LYS A 98 -12.70 18.16 -12.74
C LYS A 98 -12.92 16.68 -13.01
N TRP A 99 -13.14 16.27 -14.25
CA TRP A 99 -13.45 14.90 -14.58
C TRP A 99 -12.19 14.06 -14.56
N VAL A 100 -12.28 12.88 -13.93
CA VAL A 100 -11.22 11.88 -13.92
C VAL A 100 -11.80 10.59 -14.45
N TYR A 101 -11.23 10.07 -15.52
CA TYR A 101 -11.68 8.83 -16.15
C TYR A 101 -11.01 7.63 -15.50
N ILE A 102 -11.81 6.64 -15.10
CA ILE A 102 -11.32 5.33 -14.69
C ILE A 102 -11.02 4.55 -15.97
N LEU A 103 -9.75 4.50 -16.37
CA LEU A 103 -9.33 3.86 -17.62
C LEU A 103 -9.49 2.33 -17.57
N GLY A 104 -9.34 1.73 -16.39
CA GLY A 104 -9.43 0.29 -16.23
C GLY A 104 -9.19 -0.15 -14.81
N GLY A 105 -9.41 -1.44 -14.59
CA GLY A 105 -9.14 -2.13 -13.34
C GLY A 105 -9.28 -3.62 -13.54
N ALA A 106 -8.56 -4.40 -12.74
CA ALA A 106 -8.61 -5.85 -12.77
C ALA A 106 -8.73 -6.40 -11.36
N GLY A 107 -9.39 -7.55 -11.25
CA GLY A 107 -9.59 -8.26 -10.00
C GLY A 107 -9.25 -9.73 -10.18
N THR A 108 -8.48 -10.27 -9.25
CA THR A 108 -8.13 -11.69 -9.15
C THR A 108 -8.30 -12.12 -7.70
N HIS A 109 -8.17 -13.41 -7.42
CA HIS A 109 -8.10 -13.90 -6.06
C HIS A 109 -7.02 -14.97 -5.94
N GLU A 110 -6.41 -15.01 -4.76
CA GLU A 110 -5.53 -16.10 -4.36
C GLU A 110 -6.34 -17.34 -3.96
N ARG A 111 -5.64 -18.44 -3.67
CA ARG A 111 -6.28 -19.62 -3.08
C ARG A 111 -7.12 -19.23 -1.87
N GLU A 112 -8.34 -19.79 -1.78
CA GLU A 112 -9.28 -19.53 -0.68
C GLU A 112 -8.65 -19.87 0.68
N HIS A 113 -7.90 -20.96 0.72
CA HIS A 113 -7.11 -21.35 1.87
C HIS A 113 -5.65 -21.00 1.65
N PHE A 114 -5.08 -20.20 2.56
CA PHE A 114 -3.70 -19.71 2.39
C PHE A 114 -2.70 -20.87 2.30
N TRP A 115 -2.91 -21.98 3.00
CA TRP A 115 -2.01 -23.14 2.99
C TRP A 115 -2.00 -23.91 1.66
N GLU A 116 -2.92 -23.63 0.75
CA GLU A 116 -2.95 -24.22 -0.60
C GLU A 116 -2.12 -23.42 -1.62
N ARG A 117 -1.58 -22.25 -1.21
CA ARG A 117 -0.67 -21.48 -2.05
C ARG A 117 0.58 -22.32 -2.34
N SER A 118 1.11 -22.18 -3.56
CA SER A 118 2.36 -22.84 -3.95
C SER A 118 3.56 -22.36 -3.14
N ASN A 119 3.51 -21.11 -2.67
CA ASN A 119 4.48 -20.53 -1.77
C ASN A 119 3.88 -19.34 -0.98
N PHE A 120 4.67 -18.78 -0.06
CA PHE A 120 4.29 -17.65 0.78
C PHE A 120 5.14 -16.38 0.54
N HIS A 121 5.96 -16.35 -0.50
CA HIS A 121 6.86 -15.23 -0.78
C HIS A 121 6.56 -14.51 -2.10
N SER A 122 5.57 -14.97 -2.86
CA SER A 122 5.03 -14.30 -4.04
C SER A 122 3.51 -14.37 -4.06
N SER A 123 2.91 -13.55 -4.92
CA SER A 123 1.46 -13.49 -5.11
C SER A 123 1.12 -13.42 -6.61
N PRO A 124 1.04 -14.58 -7.29
CA PRO A 124 0.72 -14.62 -8.72
C PRO A 124 -0.60 -13.92 -9.05
N ALA A 125 -1.58 -13.94 -8.14
CA ALA A 125 -2.83 -13.27 -8.37
C ALA A 125 -2.66 -11.73 -8.39
N MET A 126 -1.83 -11.18 -7.49
CA MET A 126 -1.53 -9.75 -7.50
C MET A 126 -0.75 -9.33 -8.73
N GLU A 127 0.26 -10.12 -9.13
CA GLU A 127 1.03 -9.87 -10.36
C GLU A 127 0.09 -9.82 -11.59
N GLN A 128 -0.77 -10.83 -11.74
CA GLN A 128 -1.76 -10.88 -12.84
C GLN A 128 -2.77 -9.73 -12.77
N ALA A 129 -3.20 -9.32 -11.58
CA ALA A 129 -4.12 -8.19 -11.42
C ALA A 129 -3.47 -6.87 -11.88
N LEU A 130 -2.20 -6.65 -11.55
CA LEU A 130 -1.46 -5.46 -11.97
C LEU A 130 -1.25 -5.45 -13.49
N ASP A 131 -0.82 -6.58 -14.07
CA ASP A 131 -0.59 -6.69 -15.52
C ASP A 131 -1.90 -6.50 -16.30
N ALA A 132 -2.99 -7.14 -15.88
CA ALA A 132 -4.29 -6.99 -16.53
C ALA A 132 -4.86 -5.57 -16.37
N ALA A 133 -4.61 -4.90 -15.23
CA ALA A 133 -5.04 -3.51 -15.04
C ALA A 133 -4.31 -2.55 -15.99
N LEU A 134 -3.02 -2.76 -16.23
CA LEU A 134 -2.24 -2.01 -17.23
C LEU A 134 -2.77 -2.27 -18.65
N GLU A 135 -2.98 -3.55 -19.00
CA GLU A 135 -3.48 -3.95 -20.32
C GLU A 135 -4.85 -3.32 -20.63
N VAL A 136 -5.82 -3.43 -19.70
CA VAL A 136 -7.16 -2.87 -19.89
C VAL A 136 -7.13 -1.34 -19.96
N SER A 137 -6.25 -0.70 -19.20
CA SER A 137 -6.11 0.76 -19.20
C SER A 137 -5.38 1.28 -20.45
N GLY A 138 -4.75 0.40 -21.23
CA GLY A 138 -4.02 0.77 -22.45
C GLY A 138 -2.76 1.59 -22.19
N VAL A 139 -2.17 1.48 -20.98
CA VAL A 139 -0.97 2.22 -20.57
C VAL A 139 0.15 1.28 -20.18
N THR A 140 1.37 1.78 -20.27
CA THR A 140 2.58 1.14 -19.76
C THR A 140 2.90 1.63 -18.36
N LYS A 141 3.73 0.86 -17.62
CA LYS A 141 4.19 1.25 -16.28
C LYS A 141 4.89 2.62 -16.27
N ASP A 142 5.65 2.92 -17.32
CA ASP A 142 6.46 4.15 -17.40
C ASP A 142 5.59 5.40 -17.66
N GLU A 143 4.32 5.22 -18.04
CA GLU A 143 3.34 6.30 -18.20
C GLU A 143 2.57 6.62 -16.90
N ILE A 144 2.83 5.89 -15.80
CA ILE A 144 2.18 6.11 -14.51
C ILE A 144 3.01 7.09 -13.67
N ASP A 145 2.42 8.26 -13.39
CA ASP A 145 3.06 9.29 -12.57
C ASP A 145 3.10 8.97 -11.08
N ALA A 146 2.11 8.21 -10.58
CA ALA A 146 1.95 7.95 -9.16
C ALA A 146 1.35 6.55 -8.88
N PHE A 147 1.86 5.92 -7.82
CA PHE A 147 1.34 4.66 -7.31
C PHE A 147 0.83 4.85 -5.87
N ASP A 148 -0.37 4.36 -5.62
CA ASP A 148 -0.90 4.14 -4.27
C ASP A 148 -1.05 2.63 -4.09
N ILE A 149 -0.10 2.02 -3.36
CA ILE A 149 -0.05 0.58 -3.13
C ILE A 149 -0.49 0.33 -1.69
N TYR A 150 -1.46 -0.55 -1.52
CA TYR A 150 -1.92 -0.94 -0.20
C TYR A 150 -0.75 -1.51 0.64
N SER A 151 -0.53 -0.91 1.82
CA SER A 151 0.61 -1.15 2.69
C SER A 151 0.21 -1.43 4.13
#